data_AF-A0A7C3M770-F1
#
_entry.id   AF-A0A7C3M770-F1
#
_cell.length_a   1.000
_cell.length_b   1.000
_cell.length_c   1.000
_cell.angle_alpha   90.00
_cell.angle_beta   90.00
_cell.angle_gamma   90.00
#
_symmetry.space_group_name_H-M   'P 1'
#
loop_
_entity.id
_entity.type
_entity.pdbx_description
1 polymer ?
#
loop_
_entity_poly.entity_id
_entity_poly.type
_entity_poly.pdbx_seq_one_letter_code
_entity_poly.pdbx_strand_id
1 'polypeptide(L)'
;MVRPIKPRRVQFDPKAVYFKPRAVPLSMLDEVELSLDEIETLRLCDLEGLNQIEAAKRMKISQATLCRILTSARKKVAKALIEGKAIKILKP
;
A
#
# COMPACT_ATOMS: atom_id res chain seq x y z
N MET A 1 -21.44 0.90 15.03
CA MET A 1 -20.67 -0.36 14.97
C MET A 1 -19.68 -0.30 13.82
N VAL A 2 -18.39 -0.56 14.07
CA VAL A 2 -17.38 -0.66 13.00
C VAL A 2 -17.67 -1.93 12.20
N ARG A 3 -17.88 -1.81 10.89
CA ARG A 3 -18.14 -2.96 10.02
C ARG A 3 -16.91 -3.89 10.06
N PRO A 4 -17.07 -5.18 10.39
CA PRO A 4 -15.94 -6.12 10.42
C PRO A 4 -15.21 -6.10 9.08
N ILE A 5 -13.89 -5.92 9.13
CA ILE A 5 -13.06 -5.93 7.93
C ILE A 5 -13.01 -7.38 7.45
N LYS A 6 -13.55 -7.66 6.26
CA LYS A 6 -13.43 -8.99 5.66
C LYS A 6 -11.95 -9.30 5.41
N PRO A 7 -11.49 -10.53 5.69
CA PRO A 7 -10.12 -10.93 5.38
C PRO A 7 -9.85 -10.79 3.88
N ARG A 8 -8.74 -10.16 3.53
CA ARG A 8 -8.31 -9.86 2.16
C ARG A 8 -7.16 -10.79 1.79
N ARG A 9 -7.05 -11.16 0.51
CA ARG A 9 -5.92 -11.96 0.03
C ARG A 9 -4.79 -11.04 -0.40
N VAL A 10 -3.68 -11.11 0.34
CA VAL A 10 -2.38 -10.56 -0.02
C VAL A 10 -1.48 -11.73 -0.40
N GLN A 11 -0.81 -11.64 -1.55
CA GLN A 11 0.12 -12.66 -2.03
C GLN A 11 1.56 -12.18 -2.00
N PHE A 12 1.78 -10.87 -1.91
CA PHE A 12 3.08 -10.26 -1.80
C PHE A 12 3.61 -10.33 -0.37
N ASP A 13 4.80 -10.91 -0.20
CA ASP A 13 5.56 -10.86 1.05
C ASP A 13 6.79 -9.94 0.89
N PRO A 14 6.74 -8.70 1.42
CA PRO A 14 7.84 -7.75 1.29
C PRO A 14 9.05 -8.20 2.12
N LYS A 15 10.21 -8.40 1.46
CA LYS A 15 11.50 -8.64 2.13
C LYS A 15 12.04 -7.39 2.82
N ALA A 16 11.80 -6.22 2.23
CA ALA A 16 12.13 -4.93 2.81
C ALA A 16 10.82 -4.26 3.25
N VAL A 17 10.69 -3.97 4.55
CA VAL A 17 9.51 -3.33 5.14
C VAL A 17 9.70 -1.83 5.40
N TYR A 18 10.87 -1.29 5.08
CA TYR A 18 11.19 0.12 5.30
C TYR A 18 11.95 0.69 4.09
N PHE A 19 11.48 1.84 3.61
CA PHE A 19 12.09 2.62 2.55
C PHE A 19 12.30 4.05 3.05
N LYS A 20 13.44 4.65 2.79
CA LYS A 20 13.72 6.03 3.23
C LYS A 20 14.64 6.76 2.25
N PRO A 21 14.57 8.10 2.22
CA PRO A 21 15.56 8.90 1.52
C PRO A 21 16.99 8.58 1.97
N ARG A 22 17.91 8.59 1.02
CA ARG A 22 19.33 8.36 1.29
C ARG A 22 19.89 9.52 2.12
N ALA A 23 20.84 9.22 3.01
CA ALA A 23 21.58 10.17 3.84
C ALA A 23 20.79 10.92 4.95
N VAL A 24 19.49 10.64 5.17
CA VAL A 24 18.74 11.19 6.31
C VAL A 24 18.51 10.10 7.39
N PRO A 25 18.84 10.35 8.67
CA PRO A 25 18.52 9.43 9.77
C PRO A 25 17.01 9.21 9.91
N LEU A 26 16.59 7.98 10.22
CA LEU A 26 15.17 7.66 10.42
C LEU A 26 14.53 8.48 11.54
N SER A 27 15.28 8.78 12.61
CA SER A 27 14.81 9.58 13.75
C SER A 27 14.43 11.01 13.40
N MET A 28 14.82 11.51 12.23
CA MET A 28 14.53 12.86 11.75
C MET A 28 13.48 12.87 10.63
N LEU A 29 12.95 11.70 10.26
CA LEU A 29 12.00 11.56 9.17
C LEU A 29 10.60 11.29 9.71
N ASP A 30 9.63 12.02 9.17
CA ASP A 30 8.24 11.61 9.25
C ASP A 30 8.06 10.28 8.48
N GLU A 31 7.15 9.44 8.96
CA GLU A 31 6.83 8.16 8.34
C GLU A 31 5.43 8.18 7.71
N VAL A 32 5.29 7.45 6.61
CA VAL A 32 4.01 7.10 5.99
C VAL A 32 3.84 5.60 6.03
N GLU A 33 2.76 5.16 6.67
CA GLU A 33 2.46 3.74 6.82
C GLU A 33 1.62 3.23 5.65
N LEU A 34 2.13 2.22 4.97
CA LEU A 34 1.41 1.43 3.98
C LEU A 34 1.01 0.09 4.60
N SER A 35 -0.26 -0.24 4.48
CA SER A 35 -0.77 -1.57 4.79
C SER A 35 -0.38 -2.58 3.70
N LEU A 36 -0.37 -3.87 4.04
CA LEU A 36 -0.16 -4.95 3.07
C LEU A 36 -1.17 -4.88 1.90
N ASP A 37 -2.41 -4.50 2.18
CA ASP A 37 -3.42 -4.33 1.12
C ASP A 37 -3.06 -3.22 0.14
N GLU A 38 -2.58 -2.08 0.65
CA GLU A 38 -2.17 -0.95 -0.18
C GLU A 38 -1.01 -1.36 -1.10
N ILE A 39 -0.05 -2.13 -0.60
CA ILE A 39 1.08 -2.61 -1.40
C ILE A 39 0.65 -3.67 -2.41
N GLU A 40 -0.21 -4.60 -2.03
CA GLU A 40 -0.77 -5.58 -2.95
C GLU A 40 -1.52 -4.88 -4.09
N THR A 41 -2.31 -3.83 -3.80
CA THR A 41 -2.98 -3.07 -4.86
C THR A 41 -2.03 -2.33 -5.77
N LEU A 42 -0.96 -1.72 -5.23
CA LEU A 42 0.08 -1.08 -6.05
C LEU A 42 0.80 -2.12 -6.92
N ARG A 43 1.11 -3.29 -6.38
CA ARG A 43 1.73 -4.39 -7.13
C ARG A 43 0.83 -4.84 -8.27
N LEU A 44 -0.44 -5.16 -8.00
CA LEU A 44 -1.35 -5.70 -9.00
C LEU A 44 -1.69 -4.67 -10.09
N CYS A 45 -2.02 -3.44 -9.70
CA CYS A 45 -2.48 -2.44 -10.66
C CYS A 45 -1.33 -1.65 -11.31
N ASP A 46 -0.38 -1.15 -10.52
CA ASP A 46 0.64 -0.22 -11.02
C ASP A 46 1.91 -0.94 -11.51
N LEU A 47 2.26 -2.10 -10.95
CA LEU A 47 3.44 -2.88 -11.37
C LEU A 47 3.10 -3.99 -12.37
N GLU A 48 2.08 -4.80 -12.11
CA GLU A 48 1.64 -5.91 -12.97
C GLU A 48 0.68 -5.47 -14.08
N GLY A 49 0.18 -4.23 -14.04
CA GLY A 49 -0.68 -3.65 -15.08
C GLY A 49 -2.10 -4.24 -15.14
N LEU A 50 -2.56 -4.91 -14.07
CA LEU A 50 -3.90 -5.50 -14.05
C LEU A 50 -4.99 -4.43 -13.93
N ASN A 51 -6.09 -4.68 -14.61
CA ASN A 51 -7.27 -3.84 -14.49
C ASN A 51 -7.88 -3.96 -13.09
N GLN A 52 -8.53 -2.89 -12.61
CA GLN A 52 -9.10 -2.85 -11.25
C GLN A 52 -10.08 -4.00 -10.97
N ILE A 53 -10.82 -4.46 -11.98
CA ILE A 53 -11.74 -5.60 -11.84
C ILE A 53 -10.97 -6.89 -11.56
N GLU A 54 -9.85 -7.11 -12.26
CA GLU A 54 -9.02 -8.32 -12.12
C GLU A 54 -8.27 -8.32 -10.80
N ALA A 55 -7.68 -7.18 -10.44
CA ALA A 55 -7.02 -7.01 -9.15
C ALA A 55 -8.01 -7.23 -7.98
N ALA A 56 -9.24 -6.72 -8.10
CA ALA A 56 -10.26 -6.87 -7.06
C ALA A 56 -10.68 -8.34 -6.90
N LYS A 57 -10.82 -9.06 -8.03
CA LYS A 57 -11.06 -10.51 -8.03
C LYS A 57 -9.92 -11.27 -7.35
N ARG A 58 -8.65 -10.96 -7.67
CA ARG A 58 -7.48 -11.62 -7.05
C ARG A 58 -7.43 -11.40 -5.54
N MET A 59 -7.71 -10.18 -5.08
CA MET A 59 -7.74 -9.82 -3.65
C MET A 59 -9.04 -10.27 -2.93
N LYS A 60 -10.03 -10.79 -3.66
CA LYS A 60 -11.37 -11.18 -3.16
C LYS A 60 -12.14 -10.03 -2.51
N ILE A 61 -12.06 -8.84 -3.10
CA ILE A 61 -12.78 -7.63 -2.64
C ILE A 61 -13.63 -7.03 -3.76
N SER A 62 -14.52 -6.09 -3.41
CA SER A 62 -15.26 -5.34 -4.42
C SER A 62 -14.35 -4.36 -5.15
N GLN A 63 -14.66 -4.06 -6.42
CA GLN A 63 -13.94 -3.05 -7.21
C GLN A 63 -13.90 -1.69 -6.48
N ALA A 64 -15.03 -1.25 -5.91
CA ALA A 64 -15.07 0.00 -5.14
C ALA A 64 -14.12 0.01 -3.94
N THR A 65 -13.95 -1.14 -3.26
CA THR A 65 -12.99 -1.27 -2.15
C THR A 65 -11.56 -1.18 -2.67
N LEU A 66 -11.25 -1.87 -3.78
CA LEU A 66 -9.93 -1.80 -4.41
C LEU A 66 -9.59 -0.37 -4.85
N CYS A 67 -10.52 0.33 -5.51
CA CYS A 67 -10.32 1.72 -5.91
C CYS A 67 -9.97 2.60 -4.71
N ARG A 68 -10.68 2.43 -3.58
CA ARG A 68 -10.41 3.21 -2.37
C ARG A 68 -9.03 2.93 -1.79
N ILE A 69 -8.62 1.66 -1.76
CA ILE A 69 -7.28 1.24 -1.30
C ILE A 69 -6.21 1.80 -2.24
N LEU A 70 -6.36 1.62 -3.55
CA LEU A 70 -5.41 2.07 -4.56
C LEU A 70 -5.21 3.60 -4.50
N THR A 71 -6.30 4.37 -4.40
CA THR A 71 -6.22 5.83 -4.27
C THR A 71 -5.50 6.25 -2.98
N SER A 72 -5.78 5.59 -1.85
CA SER A 72 -5.07 5.83 -0.58
C SER A 72 -3.57 5.51 -0.72
N ALA A 73 -3.25 4.36 -1.30
CA ALA A 73 -1.88 3.88 -1.49
C ALA A 73 -1.07 4.87 -2.34
N ARG A 74 -1.60 5.27 -3.51
CA ARG A 74 -0.96 6.26 -4.38
C ARG A 74 -0.76 7.61 -3.70
N LYS A 75 -1.77 8.10 -2.95
CA LYS A 75 -1.65 9.36 -2.21
C LYS A 75 -0.54 9.30 -1.16
N LYS A 76 -0.44 8.20 -0.42
CA LYS A 76 0.60 7.96 0.59
C LYS A 76 1.99 7.90 -0.03
N VAL A 77 2.16 7.14 -1.11
CA VAL A 77 3.43 7.05 -1.83
C VAL A 77 3.83 8.41 -2.40
N ALA A 78 2.92 9.11 -3.07
CA ALA A 78 3.18 10.44 -3.60
C ALA A 78 3.58 11.43 -2.49
N LYS A 79 2.87 11.42 -1.36
CA LYS A 79 3.21 12.23 -0.19
C LYS A 79 4.62 11.92 0.32
N ALA A 80 4.97 10.65 0.43
CA ALA A 80 6.29 10.26 0.89
C ALA A 80 7.41 10.68 -0.06
N LEU A 81 7.19 10.59 -1.38
CA LEU A 81 8.17 11.01 -2.37
C LEU A 81 8.33 12.54 -2.43
N ILE A 82 7.23 13.30 -2.33
CA ILE A 82 7.24 14.77 -2.43
C ILE A 82 7.76 15.42 -1.13
N GLU A 83 7.30 14.94 0.03
CA GLU A 83 7.68 15.50 1.33
C GLU A 83 8.98 14.86 1.89
N GLY A 84 9.58 13.89 1.18
CA GLY A 84 10.80 13.21 1.60
C GLY A 84 10.63 12.35 2.85
N LYS A 85 9.50 11.66 2.99
CA LYS A 85 9.17 10.82 4.16
C LYS A 85 9.67 9.39 4.00
N ALA A 86 9.89 8.72 5.12
CA ALA A 86 10.09 7.29 5.11
C ALA A 86 8.76 6.57 4.84
N ILE A 87 8.81 5.45 4.12
CA ILE A 87 7.68 4.56 3.91
C ILE A 87 7.90 3.32 4.76
N LYS A 88 6.96 3.07 5.66
CA LYS A 88 6.90 1.87 6.50
C LYS A 88 5.82 0.94 6.00
N ILE A 89 6.15 -0.33 5.81
CA ILE A 89 5.19 -1.37 5.49
C ILE A 89 4.76 -2.05 6.79
N LEU A 90 3.46 -1.97 7.10
CA LEU A 90 2.89 -2.65 8.26
C LEU A 90 2.70 -4.14 7.95
N LYS A 91 3.49 -4.99 8.61
CA LYS A 91 3.29 -6.45 8.63
C LYS A 91 2.60 -6.82 9.96
N PRO A 92 1.54 -7.65 9.93
CA PRO A 92 0.90 -8.14 11.15
C PRO A 92 1.80 -9.11 11.93
#